data_AF-A0A6S6U8L7-F1
#
_entry.id   AF-A0A6S6U8L7-F1
#
_cell.length_a   1.000
_cell.length_b   1.000
_cell.length_c   1.000
_cell.angle_alpha   90.00
_cell.angle_beta   90.00
_cell.angle_gamma   90.00
#
_symmetry.space_group_name_H-M   'P 1'
#
loop_
_entity.id
_entity.type
_entity.pdbx_description
1 polymer ?
#
loop_
_entity_poly.entity_id
_entity_poly.type
_entity_poly.pdbx_seq_one_letter_code
_entity_poly.pdbx_strand_id
1 'polypeptide(L)'
;MKTLPILLLILSCCFLACNNAPNNKGIYIKLNNHTLLDSKPFLSFSCCGDEGFIPPSDCTEKNLRFDQVWQIPVSEKEENTKFLQVTIYPIKSDSIKYNLELFRVQKSDTLRIANFGGKKTSLINAEKEIRRNVCGFLNK
;
A
#
# COMPACT_ATOMS: atom_id res chain seq x y z
N MET A 1 -6.99 30.09 -54.18
CA MET A 1 -6.60 28.89 -53.40
C MET A 1 -6.57 29.28 -51.93
N LYS A 2 -7.60 28.90 -51.15
CA LYS A 2 -7.76 29.22 -49.72
C LYS A 2 -8.15 27.94 -48.99
N THR A 3 -7.16 27.17 -48.53
CA THR A 3 -7.38 25.99 -47.69
C THR A 3 -6.21 25.84 -46.73
N LEU A 4 -6.10 26.75 -45.75
CA LEU A 4 -5.12 26.58 -44.67
C LEU A 4 -5.51 27.31 -43.36
N PRO A 5 -6.65 26.99 -42.73
CA PRO A 5 -6.70 27.15 -41.27
C PRO A 5 -7.27 25.96 -40.49
N ILE A 6 -7.68 24.87 -41.14
CA ILE A 6 -8.39 23.77 -40.45
C ILE A 6 -7.43 22.74 -39.80
N LEU A 7 -6.16 22.70 -40.21
CA LEU A 7 -5.19 21.73 -39.67
C LEU A 7 -4.66 22.09 -38.26
N LEU A 8 -4.87 23.31 -37.78
CA LEU A 8 -4.36 23.78 -36.48
C LEU A 8 -5.31 23.52 -35.29
N LEU A 9 -6.58 23.17 -35.55
CA LEU A 9 -7.56 22.89 -34.49
C LEU A 9 -7.56 21.42 -34.04
N ILE A 10 -7.04 20.50 -34.85
CA ILE A 10 -7.03 19.06 -34.55
C ILE A 10 -5.82 18.67 -33.68
N LEU A 11 -4.76 19.49 -33.62
CA LEU A 11 -3.61 19.19 -32.76
C LEU A 11 -3.80 19.56 -31.28
N SER A 12 -4.82 20.34 -30.89
CA SER A 12 -4.96 20.78 -29.49
C SER A 12 -5.76 19.82 -28.59
N CYS A 13 -6.58 18.92 -29.16
CA CYS A 13 -7.38 17.99 -28.36
C CYS A 13 -6.61 16.77 -27.82
N CYS A 14 -5.42 16.46 -28.38
CA CYS A 14 -4.61 15.35 -27.87
C CYS A 14 -3.72 15.73 -26.68
N PHE A 15 -3.55 17.02 -26.37
CA PHE A 15 -2.74 17.47 -25.22
C PHE A 15 -3.55 17.64 -23.93
N LEU A 16 -4.88 17.62 -23.96
CA LEU A 16 -5.71 17.67 -22.75
C LEU A 16 -6.08 16.29 -22.17
N ALA A 17 -5.86 15.20 -22.91
CA ALA A 17 -6.19 13.84 -22.43
C ALA A 17 -5.03 13.11 -21.73
N CYS A 18 -3.81 13.66 -21.77
CA CYS A 18 -2.61 13.01 -21.26
C CYS A 18 -2.05 13.71 -20.02
N ASN A 19 -2.79 13.80 -18.90
CA ASN A 19 -2.18 14.15 -17.61
C ASN A 19 -3.07 13.90 -16.36
N ASN A 20 -3.91 12.88 -16.37
CA ASN A 20 -4.48 12.34 -15.14
C ASN A 20 -4.32 10.82 -15.12
N ALA A 21 -3.07 10.36 -15.20
CA ALA A 21 -2.78 9.06 -14.62
C ALA A 21 -3.09 9.21 -13.11
N PRO A 22 -4.06 8.48 -12.55
CA PRO A 22 -4.24 8.50 -11.10
C PRO A 22 -2.88 8.14 -10.51
N ASN A 23 -2.35 9.03 -9.67
CA ASN A 23 -1.26 8.67 -8.76
C ASN A 23 -1.74 7.39 -8.07
N ASN A 24 -1.16 6.25 -8.42
CA ASN A 24 -1.43 4.99 -7.74
C ASN A 24 -0.87 5.15 -6.32
N LYS A 25 -1.67 5.74 -5.42
CA LYS A 25 -1.36 6.07 -4.03
C LYS A 25 -1.36 4.81 -3.19
N GLY A 26 -0.51 3.84 -3.53
CA GLY A 26 -0.29 2.75 -2.62
C GLY A 26 1.10 2.78 -2.02
N ILE A 27 1.28 1.82 -1.14
CA ILE A 27 2.42 1.71 -0.28
C ILE A 27 2.93 0.30 -0.32
N TYR A 28 4.24 0.19 -0.36
CA TYR A 28 4.83 -1.11 -0.44
C TYR A 28 4.97 -1.79 0.93
N ILE A 29 4.74 -3.10 0.98
CA ILE A 29 4.91 -3.94 2.15
C ILE A 29 6.13 -4.85 2.01
N LYS A 30 6.96 -4.90 3.05
CA LYS A 30 8.00 -5.90 3.28
C LYS A 30 7.50 -6.89 4.32
N LEU A 31 7.28 -8.14 3.91
CA LEU A 31 6.78 -9.19 4.79
C LEU A 31 7.94 -10.02 5.34
N ASN A 32 8.17 -9.93 6.65
CA ASN A 32 9.07 -10.79 7.40
C ASN A 32 8.25 -11.85 8.13
N ASN A 33 7.93 -12.96 7.45
CA ASN A 33 7.07 -14.02 7.97
C ASN A 33 7.90 -15.19 8.53
N HIS A 34 7.87 -15.37 9.85
CA HIS A 34 8.54 -16.48 10.54
C HIS A 34 7.56 -17.62 10.90
N THR A 35 6.44 -17.73 10.19
CA THR A 35 5.36 -18.70 10.47
C THR A 35 4.98 -19.48 9.20
N LEU A 36 4.04 -20.42 9.33
CA LEU A 36 3.45 -21.15 8.19
C LEU A 36 2.29 -20.40 7.51
N LEU A 37 2.02 -19.15 7.91
CA LEU A 37 0.96 -18.34 7.29
C LEU A 37 1.27 -18.11 5.82
N ASP A 38 0.28 -18.27 4.94
CA ASP A 38 0.46 -18.01 3.51
C ASP A 38 0.79 -16.53 3.27
N SER A 39 1.81 -16.27 2.44
CA SER A 39 2.20 -14.92 2.05
C SER A 39 1.39 -14.40 0.87
N LYS A 40 0.71 -15.26 0.10
CA LYS A 40 -0.06 -14.84 -1.08
C LYS A 40 -1.09 -13.75 -0.80
N PRO A 41 -1.85 -13.76 0.30
CA PRO A 41 -2.81 -12.70 0.62
C PRO A 41 -2.17 -11.32 0.87
N PHE A 42 -0.84 -11.26 1.01
CA PHE A 42 -0.08 -10.03 1.23
C PHE A 42 0.64 -9.54 -0.03
N LEU A 43 0.50 -10.21 -1.17
CA LEU A 43 1.08 -9.78 -2.45
C LEU A 43 0.52 -8.44 -2.91
N SER A 44 -0.80 -8.29 -2.83
CA SER A 44 -1.52 -7.05 -3.12
C SER A 44 -2.90 -7.12 -2.48
N PHE A 45 -3.36 -6.04 -1.84
CA PHE A 45 -4.75 -5.94 -1.41
C PHE A 45 -5.22 -4.49 -1.30
N SER A 46 -6.51 -4.30 -1.53
CA SER A 46 -7.20 -3.03 -1.34
C SER A 46 -7.54 -2.80 0.14
N CYS A 47 -7.39 -1.57 0.60
CA CYS A 47 -7.97 -1.13 1.87
C CYS A 47 -9.44 -0.74 1.75
N CYS A 48 -9.92 -0.54 0.52
CA CYS A 48 -11.26 -0.07 0.20
C CYS A 48 -12.11 -1.09 -0.56
N GLY A 49 -13.43 -0.89 -0.50
CA GLY A 49 -14.38 -1.68 -1.27
C GLY A 49 -14.86 -2.92 -0.53
N ASP A 50 -15.58 -3.78 -1.25
CA ASP A 50 -16.25 -4.96 -0.68
C ASP A 50 -15.25 -5.99 -0.11
N GLU A 51 -14.04 -6.02 -0.67
CA GLU A 51 -12.92 -6.85 -0.19
C GLU A 51 -11.95 -6.10 0.73
N GLY A 52 -12.21 -4.81 0.95
CA GLY A 52 -11.42 -3.91 1.78
C GLY A 52 -11.87 -3.89 3.24
N PHE A 53 -11.10 -3.20 4.07
CA PHE A 53 -11.39 -3.06 5.50
C PHE A 53 -12.02 -1.71 5.85
N ILE A 54 -12.05 -0.79 4.89
CA ILE A 54 -12.60 0.55 4.99
C ILE A 54 -13.85 0.59 4.10
N PRO A 55 -15.02 1.03 4.63
CA PRO A 55 -16.25 1.11 3.86
C PRO A 55 -16.10 1.99 2.62
N PRO A 56 -16.78 1.67 1.50
CA PRO A 56 -16.73 2.48 0.28
C PRO A 56 -17.07 3.97 0.52
N SER A 57 -18.00 4.26 1.46
CA SER A 57 -18.38 5.63 1.83
C SER A 57 -17.23 6.44 2.43
N ASP A 58 -16.30 5.77 3.11
CA ASP A 58 -15.16 6.39 3.78
C ASP A 58 -13.94 6.47 2.86
N CYS A 59 -14.01 5.78 1.71
CA CYS A 59 -12.96 5.72 0.70
C CYS A 59 -12.93 6.93 -0.22
N THR A 60 -12.78 8.11 0.37
CA THR A 60 -12.60 9.37 -0.36
C THR A 60 -11.16 9.83 -0.33
N GLU A 61 -10.72 10.58 -1.34
CA GLU A 61 -9.35 11.14 -1.39
C GLU A 61 -9.00 12.03 -0.19
N LYS A 62 -10.01 12.57 0.51
CA LYS A 62 -9.82 13.40 1.71
C LYS A 62 -9.56 12.56 2.95
N ASN A 63 -10.10 11.34 3.00
CA ASN A 63 -10.07 10.48 4.18
C ASN A 63 -8.96 9.43 4.08
N LEU A 64 -8.53 9.07 2.86
CA LEU A 64 -7.53 8.05 2.64
C LEU A 64 -6.24 8.59 2.06
N ARG A 65 -5.17 8.18 2.72
CA ARG A 65 -3.80 8.42 2.24
C ARG A 65 -3.39 7.34 1.26
N PHE A 66 -3.80 6.09 1.51
CA PHE A 66 -3.46 4.93 0.69
C PHE A 66 -4.66 3.99 0.54
N ASP A 67 -4.99 3.66 -0.70
CA ASP A 67 -6.07 2.74 -1.06
C ASP A 67 -5.55 1.33 -1.37
N GLN A 68 -4.32 1.22 -1.84
CA GLN A 68 -3.68 -0.04 -2.24
C GLN A 68 -2.41 -0.32 -1.44
N VAL A 69 -2.18 -1.59 -1.16
CA VAL A 69 -0.94 -2.09 -0.54
C VAL A 69 -0.36 -3.17 -1.44
N TRP A 70 0.93 -3.06 -1.78
CA TRP A 70 1.62 -4.01 -2.67
C TRP A 70 2.89 -4.54 -2.04
N GLN A 71 3.23 -5.81 -2.20
CA GLN A 71 4.53 -6.30 -1.74
C GLN A 71 5.66 -5.72 -2.60
N ILE A 72 6.75 -5.24 -1.97
CA ILE A 72 7.92 -4.70 -2.69
C ILE A 72 8.51 -5.78 -3.61
N PRO A 73 8.75 -5.53 -4.91
CA PRO A 73 9.74 -6.28 -5.68
C PRO A 73 11.14 -5.93 -5.15
N VAL A 74 11.97 -6.93 -4.86
CA VAL A 74 13.20 -6.95 -4.01
C VAL A 74 14.31 -5.91 -4.31
N SER A 75 14.02 -4.61 -4.48
CA SER A 75 15.02 -3.54 -4.63
C SER A 75 14.70 -2.32 -3.76
N GLU A 76 15.06 -2.41 -2.48
CA GLU A 76 14.92 -1.37 -1.45
C GLU A 76 15.95 -0.23 -1.61
N LYS A 77 15.99 0.48 -2.74
CA LYS A 77 17.11 1.43 -3.02
C LYS A 77 16.73 2.84 -3.47
N GLU A 78 15.45 3.15 -3.64
CA GLU A 78 15.06 4.50 -4.07
C GLU A 78 14.93 5.46 -2.88
N GLU A 79 15.69 6.55 -2.92
CA GLU A 79 15.65 7.62 -1.92
C GLU A 79 14.21 8.16 -1.76
N ASN A 80 13.81 8.44 -0.52
CA ASN A 80 12.46 8.90 -0.14
C ASN A 80 11.34 7.87 -0.30
N THR A 81 11.65 6.63 -0.68
CA THR A 81 10.68 5.53 -0.64
C THR A 81 10.19 5.31 0.79
N LYS A 82 8.88 5.23 0.96
CA LYS A 82 8.25 4.77 2.19
C LYS A 82 7.75 3.35 2.00
N PHE A 83 8.03 2.49 2.97
CA PHE A 83 7.50 1.14 2.97
C PHE A 83 7.08 0.71 4.37
N LEU A 84 6.11 -0.19 4.42
CA LEU A 84 5.64 -0.84 5.63
C LEU A 84 6.35 -2.17 5.79
N GLN A 85 7.03 -2.40 6.91
CA GLN A 85 7.47 -3.72 7.30
C GLN A 85 6.41 -4.39 8.18
N VAL A 86 5.99 -5.58 7.79
CA VAL A 86 5.11 -6.44 8.60
C VAL A 86 5.91 -7.65 9.03
N THR A 87 6.14 -7.75 10.34
CA THR A 87 6.92 -8.86 10.91
C THR A 87 6.01 -9.76 11.72
N ILE A 88 6.02 -11.06 11.44
CA ILE A 88 5.11 -12.06 12.03
C ILE A 88 5.95 -13.14 12.70
N TYR A 89 5.69 -13.40 13.98
CA TYR A 89 6.39 -14.39 14.80
C TYR A 89 5.42 -15.42 15.37
N PRO A 90 5.84 -16.70 15.52
CA PRO A 90 5.06 -17.69 16.25
C PRO A 90 5.11 -17.40 17.76
N ILE A 91 4.01 -17.64 18.48
CA ILE A 91 3.99 -17.67 19.96
C ILE A 91 3.73 -19.10 20.45
N LYS A 92 2.65 -19.71 19.96
CA LYS A 92 2.26 -21.11 20.19
C LYS A 92 1.76 -21.71 18.88
N SER A 93 1.39 -22.99 18.88
CA SER A 93 0.91 -23.69 17.68
C SER A 93 -0.29 -23.02 17.00
N ASP A 94 -1.10 -22.28 17.76
CA ASP A 94 -2.37 -21.69 17.32
C ASP A 94 -2.37 -20.16 17.29
N SER A 95 -1.23 -19.52 17.57
CA SER A 95 -1.19 -18.08 17.79
C SER A 95 0.12 -17.44 17.35
N ILE A 96 -0.02 -16.22 16.84
CA ILE A 96 1.07 -15.42 16.30
C ILE A 96 1.14 -14.07 17.01
N LYS A 97 2.32 -13.45 16.92
CA LYS A 97 2.57 -12.05 17.22
C LYS A 97 2.90 -11.33 15.94
N TYR A 98 2.46 -10.09 15.75
CA TYR A 98 2.95 -9.28 14.64
C TYR A 98 3.20 -7.82 15.03
N ASN A 99 4.08 -7.21 14.24
CA ASN A 99 4.43 -5.79 14.28
C ASN A 99 4.27 -5.18 12.88
N LEU A 100 3.84 -3.92 12.85
CA LEU A 100 3.75 -3.05 11.69
C LEU A 100 4.69 -1.87 11.92
N GLU A 101 5.66 -1.65 11.04
CA GLU A 101 6.66 -0.60 11.18
C GLU A 101 6.78 0.16 9.86
N LEU A 102 6.53 1.47 9.88
CA LEU A 102 6.66 2.31 8.70
C LEU A 102 8.08 2.86 8.63
N PHE A 103 8.75 2.68 7.51
CA PHE A 103 10.10 3.15 7.26
C PHE A 103 10.13 4.18 6.13
N ARG A 104 11.14 5.03 6.16
CA ARG A 104 11.52 5.93 5.05
C ARG A 104 12.99 5.70 4.72
N VAL A 105 13.26 5.37 3.46
CA VAL A 105 14.62 5.28 2.91
C VAL A 105 15.16 6.69 2.71
N GLN A 106 16.33 6.95 3.26
CA GLN A 106 17.14 8.15 3.04
C GLN A 106 18.45 7.73 2.35
N LYS A 107 19.20 8.69 1.79
CA LYS A 107 20.42 8.41 0.97
C LYS A 107 21.39 7.40 1.58
N SER A 108 21.56 7.42 2.91
CA SER A 108 22.53 6.57 3.61
C SER A 108 21.92 5.73 4.73
N ASP A 109 20.60 5.81 4.96
CA ASP A 109 19.97 5.17 6.12
C ASP A 109 18.48 4.86 5.85
N THR A 110 17.88 4.01 6.68
CA THR A 110 16.46 3.70 6.67
C THR A 110 15.86 4.00 8.03
N LEU A 111 15.11 5.09 8.12
CA LEU A 111 14.53 5.55 9.39
C LEU A 111 13.15 4.94 9.63
N ARG A 112 12.94 4.37 10.81
CA ARG A 112 11.60 3.99 11.27
C ARG A 112 10.83 5.25 11.70
N ILE A 113 9.75 5.56 11.00
CA ILE A 113 8.95 6.77 11.21
C ILE A 113 7.63 6.51 11.93
N ALA A 114 7.15 5.28 11.97
CA ALA A 114 6.01 4.89 12.82
C ALA A 114 6.08 3.41 13.21
N ASN A 115 5.42 3.04 14.30
CA ASN A 115 5.34 1.66 14.78
C ASN A 115 3.97 1.38 15.38
N PHE A 116 3.46 0.18 15.11
CA PHE A 116 2.31 -0.43 15.75
C PHE A 116 2.63 -1.91 15.95
N GLY A 117 2.96 -2.30 17.17
CA GLY A 117 3.48 -3.64 17.43
C GLY A 117 2.94 -4.29 18.68
N GLY A 118 3.32 -5.55 18.87
CA GLY A 118 2.97 -6.34 20.03
C GLY A 118 1.60 -6.99 19.96
N LYS A 119 0.93 -6.97 18.80
CA LYS A 119 -0.41 -7.54 18.64
C LYS A 119 -0.32 -9.05 18.54
N LYS A 120 -1.21 -9.71 19.28
CA LYS A 120 -1.37 -11.16 19.28
C LYS A 120 -2.70 -11.51 18.65
N THR A 121 -2.72 -12.57 17.86
CA THR A 121 -3.94 -13.08 17.25
C THR A 121 -3.83 -14.59 17.04
N SER A 122 -4.97 -15.25 16.86
CA SER A 122 -5.00 -16.66 16.51
C SER A 122 -4.54 -16.84 15.06
N LEU A 123 -3.96 -18.00 14.75
CA LEU A 123 -3.49 -18.31 13.41
C LEU A 123 -4.64 -18.25 12.38
N ILE A 124 -5.84 -18.66 12.76
CA ILE A 124 -7.01 -18.67 11.87
C ILE A 124 -7.52 -17.26 11.51
N ASN A 125 -7.31 -16.27 12.39
CA ASN A 125 -7.73 -14.89 12.14
C ASN A 125 -6.58 -13.98 11.68
N ALA A 126 -5.35 -14.52 11.70
CA ALA A 126 -4.12 -13.79 11.46
C ALA A 126 -4.16 -12.93 10.21
N GLU A 127 -4.48 -13.54 9.06
CA GLU A 127 -4.50 -12.85 7.77
C GLU A 127 -5.43 -11.63 7.80
N LYS A 128 -6.70 -11.87 8.18
CA LYS A 128 -7.74 -10.83 8.20
C LYS A 128 -7.39 -9.70 9.16
N GLU A 129 -6.90 -10.02 10.36
CA GLU A 129 -6.56 -9.00 11.35
C GLU A 129 -5.31 -8.20 10.96
N ILE A 130 -4.29 -8.85 10.40
CA ILE A 130 -3.09 -8.16 9.95
C ILE A 130 -3.46 -7.19 8.82
N ARG A 131 -4.17 -7.65 7.78
CA ARG A 131 -4.57 -6.78 6.66
C ARG A 131 -5.44 -5.61 7.13
N ARG A 132 -6.39 -5.85 8.05
CA ARG A 132 -7.19 -4.78 8.67
C ARG A 132 -6.32 -3.74 9.38
N ASN A 133 -5.39 -4.20 10.19
CA ASN A 133 -4.54 -3.30 10.98
C ASN A 133 -3.50 -2.59 10.11
N VAL A 134 -3.05 -3.18 9.01
CA VAL A 134 -2.27 -2.50 7.97
C VAL A 134 -3.06 -1.31 7.42
N CYS A 135 -4.28 -1.54 6.95
CA CYS A 135 -5.11 -0.45 6.39
C CYS A 135 -5.40 0.66 7.42
N GLY A 136 -5.71 0.28 8.66
CA GLY A 136 -5.93 1.24 9.73
C GLY A 136 -4.65 1.94 10.21
N PHE A 137 -3.48 1.34 10.07
CA PHE A 137 -2.21 1.96 10.46
C PHE A 137 -1.73 3.00 9.44
N LEU A 138 -1.92 2.72 8.15
CA LEU A 138 -1.44 3.56 7.07
C LEU A 138 -2.32 4.78 6.77
N ASN A 139 -3.61 4.70 7.11
CA ASN A 139 -4.61 5.76 6.89
C ASN A 139 -4.87 6.64 8.13
N LYS A 140 -3.99 6.59 9.16
CA LYS A 140 -3.98 7.52 10.31
C LYS A 140 -2.96 8.62 10.11
#